data_AF-A0A800JKE1-F1
#
_entry.id   AF-A0A800JKE1-F1
#
_cell.length_a   1.000
_cell.length_b   1.000
_cell.length_c   1.000
_cell.angle_alpha   90.00
_cell.angle_beta   90.00
_cell.angle_gamma   90.00
#
_symmetry.space_group_name_H-M   'P 1'
#
loop_
_entity.id
_entity.type
_entity.pdbx_description
1 polymer ?
#
loop_
_entity_poly.entity_id
_entity_poly.type
_entity_poly.pdbx_seq_one_letter_code
_entity_poly.pdbx_strand_id
1 'polypeptide(L)'
;MREHVDIGLPNYISGTNGSRSKVDTYAFGSAYLGPGYDPFNIGVDPSKPDFAIKNISLDQAMAERLDDRLSLLKGFDRLRSKMDSSGVMDSMDKFSQQAINLMTNAKAHEAFDLSKEPKKLRERYGMHAWGQRALL
;
A
#
# COMPACT_ATOMS: atom_id res chain seq x y z
N MET A 1 8.11 13.10 12.31
CA MET A 1 6.98 12.94 11.36
C MET A 1 7.60 12.65 10.00
N ARG A 2 7.36 11.47 9.39
CA ARG A 2 8.07 10.98 8.18
C ARG A 2 7.44 11.44 6.85
N GLU A 3 6.52 12.40 6.90
CA GLU A 3 5.66 12.78 5.76
C GLU A 3 6.40 13.33 4.54
N HIS A 4 7.69 13.67 4.66
CA HIS A 4 8.51 14.18 3.56
C HIS A 4 9.46 13.14 2.94
N VAL A 5 9.41 11.88 3.39
CA VAL A 5 10.31 10.82 2.93
C VAL A 5 9.56 9.91 1.97
N ASP A 6 9.74 10.14 0.66
CA ASP A 6 9.23 9.23 -0.37
C ASP A 6 10.23 8.08 -0.60
N ILE A 7 10.01 6.98 0.11
CA ILE A 7 10.77 5.73 -0.04
C ILE A 7 10.00 4.68 -0.87
N GLY A 8 8.86 5.07 -1.46
CA GLY A 8 7.96 4.17 -2.18
C GLY A 8 7.34 3.07 -1.30
N LEU A 9 7.32 3.29 0.02
CA LEU A 9 6.63 2.46 1.01
C LEU A 9 5.51 3.26 1.67
N PRO A 10 4.42 2.61 2.11
CA PRO A 10 3.36 3.27 2.85
C PRO A 10 3.89 3.83 4.18
N ASN A 11 3.35 4.97 4.61
CA ASN A 11 3.74 5.58 5.87
C ASN A 11 3.47 4.68 7.08
N TYR A 12 2.40 3.89 7.03
CA TYR A 12 2.04 2.92 8.04
C TYR A 12 1.13 1.83 7.46
N ILE A 13 1.14 0.66 8.11
CA ILE A 13 0.36 -0.52 7.72
C ILE A 13 -0.61 -0.90 8.84
N SER A 14 -1.73 -1.54 8.47
CA SER A 14 -2.64 -2.15 9.44
C SER A 14 -2.79 -3.64 9.14
N GLY A 15 -2.55 -4.49 10.14
CA GLY A 15 -2.72 -5.93 10.01
C GLY A 15 -4.09 -6.39 10.49
N THR A 16 -4.97 -6.80 9.57
CA THR A 16 -6.29 -7.35 9.90
C THR A 16 -6.43 -8.77 9.35
N ASN A 17 -7.29 -9.61 9.95
CA ASN A 17 -7.51 -10.97 9.47
C ASN A 17 -8.84 -11.08 8.74
N GLY A 18 -8.81 -11.65 7.53
CA GLY A 18 -10.01 -12.08 6.80
C GLY A 18 -10.95 -10.91 6.51
N SER A 19 -12.26 -11.10 6.73
CA SER A 19 -13.29 -10.10 6.40
C SER A 19 -13.15 -8.77 7.13
N ARG A 20 -12.33 -8.69 8.19
CA ARG A 20 -12.06 -7.44 8.94
C ARG A 20 -11.19 -6.45 8.15
N SER A 21 -10.49 -6.89 7.11
CA SER A 21 -9.74 -5.98 6.22
C SER A 21 -10.62 -5.07 5.37
N LYS A 22 -11.91 -5.42 5.25
CA LYS A 22 -12.91 -4.64 4.51
C LYS A 22 -13.76 -3.75 5.41
N VAL A 23 -13.43 -3.70 6.69
CA VAL A 23 -14.19 -2.95 7.69
C VAL A 23 -13.47 -1.63 7.94
N ASP A 24 -14.00 -0.57 7.32
CA ASP A 24 -13.64 0.81 7.62
C ASP A 24 -14.38 1.26 8.89
N THR A 25 -13.92 0.75 10.04
CA THR A 25 -14.33 1.30 11.33
C THR A 25 -13.32 2.34 11.77
N TYR A 26 -13.79 3.37 12.49
CA TYR A 26 -13.00 4.44 13.10
C TYR A 26 -11.69 4.00 13.81
N ALA A 27 -11.54 2.72 14.16
CA ALA A 27 -10.34 2.16 14.77
C ALA A 27 -9.20 1.82 13.78
N PHE A 28 -9.48 1.77 12.47
CA PHE A 28 -8.53 1.33 11.43
C PHE A 28 -8.51 2.22 10.17
N GLY A 29 -9.26 3.32 10.14
CA GLY A 29 -9.32 4.27 9.02
C GLY A 29 -8.81 5.67 9.39
N SER A 30 -8.79 6.58 8.41
CA SER A 30 -8.33 7.97 8.51
C SER A 30 -9.26 8.91 9.32
N ALA A 31 -10.43 8.42 9.74
CA ALA A 31 -11.46 9.21 10.40
C ALA A 31 -11.76 10.52 9.64
N TYR A 32 -11.57 11.68 10.28
CA TYR A 32 -11.83 12.98 9.66
C TYR A 32 -10.64 13.54 8.86
N LEU A 33 -9.48 12.88 8.86
CA LEU A 33 -8.31 13.32 8.09
C LEU A 33 -8.51 13.06 6.58
N GLY A 34 -9.51 12.27 6.22
CA GLY A 34 -9.86 11.93 4.86
C GLY A 34 -9.01 10.78 4.31
N PRO A 35 -9.40 10.22 3.15
CA PRO A 35 -8.79 9.01 2.60
C PRO A 35 -7.27 9.13 2.49
N GLY A 36 -6.77 10.38 2.33
CA GLY A 36 -5.39 10.89 2.44
C GLY A 36 -4.47 10.18 3.41
N TYR A 37 -5.05 9.69 4.48
CA TYR A 37 -4.34 9.15 5.62
C TYR A 37 -4.75 7.73 5.94
N ASP A 38 -5.43 6.98 5.07
CA ASP A 38 -5.80 5.58 5.36
C ASP A 38 -4.55 4.68 5.43
N PRO A 39 -4.51 3.67 6.33
CA PRO A 39 -3.42 2.71 6.37
C PRO A 39 -3.39 1.84 5.12
N PHE A 40 -2.20 1.35 4.79
CA PHE A 40 -2.10 0.20 3.89
C PHE A 40 -2.52 -1.07 4.63
N ASN A 41 -3.69 -1.62 4.29
CA ASN A 41 -4.29 -2.74 5.01
C ASN A 41 -3.82 -4.10 4.48
N ILE A 42 -3.13 -4.87 5.34
CA ILE A 42 -2.68 -6.24 5.06
C ILE A 42 -3.70 -7.20 5.68
N GLY A 43 -4.62 -7.68 4.85
CA GLY A 43 -5.73 -8.58 5.23
C GLY A 43 -5.40 -10.07 5.30
N VAL A 44 -4.15 -10.44 4.97
CA VAL A 44 -3.64 -11.82 4.92
C VAL A 44 -2.77 -12.13 6.13
N ASP A 45 -2.71 -13.40 6.52
CA ASP A 45 -1.94 -13.86 7.68
C ASP A 45 -0.45 -14.07 7.31
N PRO A 46 0.49 -13.29 7.88
CA PRO A 46 1.91 -13.40 7.58
C PRO A 46 2.62 -14.63 8.15
N SER A 47 1.95 -15.42 8.98
CA SER A 47 2.49 -16.71 9.45
C SER A 47 2.31 -17.85 8.46
N LYS A 48 1.50 -17.65 7.41
CA LYS A 48 1.25 -18.68 6.40
C LYS A 48 2.43 -18.82 5.42
N PRO A 49 2.75 -20.04 4.97
CA PRO A 49 3.87 -20.27 4.05
C PRO A 49 3.65 -19.67 2.66
N ASP A 50 2.39 -19.46 2.27
CA ASP A 50 1.95 -18.81 1.03
C ASP A 50 1.64 -17.32 1.22
N PHE A 51 2.13 -16.70 2.30
CA PHE A 51 1.98 -15.26 2.51
C PHE A 51 2.66 -14.49 1.38
N ALA A 52 1.84 -13.77 0.62
CA ALA A 52 2.26 -12.79 -0.34
C ALA A 52 1.22 -11.67 -0.34
N ILE A 53 1.69 -10.42 -0.40
CA ILE A 53 0.79 -9.30 -0.57
C ILE A 53 0.41 -9.25 -2.05
N LYS A 54 -0.83 -9.60 -2.35
CA LYS A 54 -1.38 -9.52 -3.71
C LYS A 54 -1.34 -8.08 -4.19
N ASN A 55 -1.03 -7.90 -5.48
CA ASN A 55 -0.99 -6.59 -6.16
C ASN A 55 0.19 -5.68 -5.78
N ILE A 56 1.30 -6.19 -5.26
CA ILE A 56 2.57 -5.42 -5.15
C ILE A 56 3.57 -5.82 -6.27
N SER A 57 3.34 -6.94 -6.95
CA SER A 57 4.14 -7.38 -8.09
C SER A 57 3.44 -7.03 -9.41
N LEU A 58 4.01 -6.11 -10.18
CA LEU A 58 3.58 -5.84 -11.55
C LEU A 58 4.51 -6.55 -12.54
N ASP A 59 3.96 -7.33 -13.47
CA ASP A 59 4.73 -7.88 -14.59
C ASP A 59 5.25 -6.74 -15.48
N GLN A 60 6.44 -6.87 -16.06
CA GLN A 60 7.09 -5.80 -16.80
C GLN A 60 6.26 -5.33 -18.00
N ALA A 61 5.60 -6.26 -18.70
CA ALA A 61 4.66 -5.95 -19.78
C ALA A 61 3.37 -5.27 -19.29
N MET A 62 2.98 -5.47 -18.03
CA MET A 62 1.90 -4.72 -17.40
C MET A 62 2.36 -3.32 -16.97
N ALA A 63 3.64 -3.13 -16.66
CA ALA A 63 4.18 -1.85 -16.20
C ALA A 63 4.18 -0.81 -17.31
N GLU A 64 4.59 -1.19 -18.52
CA GLU A 64 4.54 -0.32 -19.70
C GLU A 64 3.09 0.10 -20.01
N ARG A 65 2.14 -0.84 -19.99
CA ARG A 65 0.71 -0.53 -20.19
C ARG A 65 0.13 0.34 -19.10
N LEU A 66 0.63 0.21 -17.87
CA LEU A 66 0.22 1.04 -16.75
C LEU A 66 0.69 2.48 -16.96
N ASP A 67 1.95 2.68 -17.36
CA ASP A 67 2.52 4.00 -17.63
C ASP A 67 1.77 4.76 -18.74
N ASP A 68 1.42 4.06 -19.82
CA ASP A 68 0.59 4.61 -20.90
C ASP A 68 -0.78 5.09 -20.41
N ARG A 69 -1.45 4.25 -19.60
CA ARG A 69 -2.76 4.58 -19.01
C ARG A 69 -2.68 5.76 -18.07
N LEU A 70 -1.62 5.86 -17.28
CA LEU A 70 -1.41 6.97 -16.36
C LEU A 70 -1.13 8.29 -17.08
N SER A 71 -0.39 8.23 -18.18
CA SER A 71 -0.13 9.38 -19.04
C SER A 71 -1.42 9.91 -19.67
N LEU A 72 -2.30 9.02 -20.14
CA LEU A 72 -3.63 9.37 -20.64
C LEU A 72 -4.54 9.96 -19.53
N LEU A 73 -4.56 9.32 -18.36
CA LEU A 73 -5.37 9.76 -17.21
C LEU A 73 -4.97 11.18 -16.78
N LYS A 74 -3.67 11.45 -16.62
CA LYS A 74 -3.14 12.79 -16.31
C LYS A 74 -3.55 13.85 -17.34
N GLY A 75 -3.66 13.46 -18.61
CA GLY A 75 -4.16 14.34 -19.68
C GLY A 75 -5.63 14.73 -19.47
N PHE A 76 -6.47 13.76 -19.11
CA PHE A 76 -7.89 13.99 -18.82
C PHE A 76 -8.10 14.77 -17.50
N ASP A 77 -7.33 14.45 -16.46
CA ASP A 77 -7.40 15.11 -15.17
C ASP A 77 -6.99 16.58 -15.26
N ARG A 78 -5.96 16.92 -16.05
CA ARG A 78 -5.60 18.33 -16.33
C ARG A 78 -6.69 19.10 -17.06
N LEU A 79 -7.48 18.44 -17.89
CA LEU A 79 -8.61 19.08 -18.58
C LEU A 79 -9.75 19.35 -17.58
N ARG A 80 -9.99 18.41 -16.67
CA ARG A 80 -11.05 18.48 -15.65
C ARG A 80 -10.71 19.39 -14.47
N SER A 81 -9.47 19.42 -14.00
CA SER A 81 -9.05 20.29 -12.88
C SER A 81 -9.11 21.78 -13.23
N LYS A 82 -8.99 22.12 -14.52
CA LYS A 82 -9.26 23.49 -15.00
C LYS A 82 -10.72 23.92 -14.84
N MET A 83 -11.64 22.97 -14.61
CA MET A 83 -13.08 23.23 -14.40
C MET A 83 -13.54 23.01 -12.95
N ASP A 84 -12.74 22.38 -12.08
CA ASP A 84 -13.13 21.99 -10.72
C ASP A 84 -12.16 22.57 -9.67
N SER A 85 -12.70 23.27 -8.66
CA SER A 85 -11.92 23.99 -7.63
C SER A 85 -11.98 23.36 -6.23
N SER A 86 -12.55 22.16 -6.13
CA SER A 86 -12.90 21.53 -4.84
C SER A 86 -11.74 20.87 -4.08
N GLY A 87 -10.53 20.74 -4.65
CA GLY A 87 -9.35 20.15 -3.99
C GLY A 87 -9.40 18.63 -3.73
N VAL A 88 -10.56 17.99 -3.96
CA VAL A 88 -10.75 16.53 -3.83
C VAL A 88 -9.89 15.77 -4.84
N MET A 89 -9.70 16.32 -6.03
CA MET A 89 -8.92 15.72 -7.12
C MET A 89 -7.45 15.49 -6.72
N ASP A 90 -6.83 16.48 -6.04
CA ASP A 90 -5.42 16.40 -5.62
C ASP A 90 -5.15 15.25 -4.63
N SER A 91 -6.15 14.90 -3.81
CA SER A 91 -6.04 13.79 -2.87
C SER A 91 -6.11 12.44 -3.59
N MET A 92 -7.02 12.29 -4.56
CA MET A 92 -7.12 11.06 -5.37
C MET A 92 -5.85 10.81 -6.21
N ASP A 93 -5.23 11.87 -6.70
CA ASP A 93 -3.96 11.79 -7.43
C ASP A 93 -2.83 11.25 -6.56
N LYS A 94 -2.73 11.71 -5.30
CA LYS A 94 -1.72 11.22 -4.34
C LYS A 94 -1.89 9.73 -4.03
N PHE A 95 -3.12 9.25 -3.83
CA PHE A 95 -3.39 7.81 -3.66
C PHE A 95 -2.92 6.98 -4.83
N SER A 96 -3.30 7.44 -6.02
CA SER A 96 -3.00 6.74 -7.25
C SER A 96 -1.48 6.65 -7.43
N GLN A 97 -0.76 7.77 -7.24
CA GLN A 97 0.71 7.81 -7.29
C GLN A 97 1.37 6.88 -6.27
N GLN A 98 0.91 6.88 -5.01
CA GLN A 98 1.43 5.97 -3.99
C GLN A 98 1.21 4.50 -4.34
N ALA A 99 0.03 4.14 -4.85
CA ALA A 99 -0.28 2.78 -5.26
C ALA A 99 0.62 2.32 -6.42
N ILE A 100 0.84 3.20 -7.41
CA ILE A 100 1.73 2.91 -8.56
C ILE A 100 3.17 2.75 -8.09
N ASN A 101 3.65 3.65 -7.23
CA ASN A 101 5.00 3.55 -6.66
C ASN A 101 5.17 2.24 -5.89
N LEU A 102 4.18 1.84 -5.09
CA LEU A 102 4.23 0.57 -4.36
C LEU A 102 4.29 -0.64 -5.31
N MET A 103 3.50 -0.63 -6.39
CA MET A 103 3.46 -1.73 -7.37
C MET A 103 4.71 -1.84 -8.24
N THR A 104 5.40 -0.72 -8.48
CA THR A 104 6.54 -0.64 -9.40
C THR A 104 7.88 -0.69 -8.68
N ASN A 105 7.92 -0.40 -7.37
CA ASN A 105 9.14 -0.37 -6.59
C ASN A 105 9.55 -1.77 -6.11
N ALA A 106 10.63 -2.30 -6.67
CA ALA A 106 11.21 -3.57 -6.23
C ALA A 106 11.54 -3.59 -4.73
N LYS A 107 12.01 -2.48 -4.15
CA LYS A 107 12.31 -2.40 -2.71
C LYS A 107 11.07 -2.57 -1.84
N ALA A 108 9.92 -2.12 -2.32
CA ALA A 108 8.66 -2.30 -1.62
C ALA A 108 8.28 -3.78 -1.55
N HIS A 109 8.46 -4.51 -2.65
CA HIS A 109 8.28 -5.96 -2.68
C HIS A 109 9.22 -6.68 -1.68
N GLU A 110 10.50 -6.31 -1.66
CA GLU A 110 11.46 -6.93 -0.73
C GLU A 110 11.14 -6.65 0.74
N ALA A 111 10.63 -5.46 1.06
CA ALA A 111 10.29 -5.08 2.43
C ALA A 111 9.16 -5.92 3.03
N PHE A 112 8.27 -6.46 2.20
CA PHE A 112 7.16 -7.32 2.64
C PHE A 112 7.48 -8.82 2.55
N ASP A 113 8.69 -9.19 2.12
CA ASP A 113 9.11 -10.58 1.97
C ASP A 113 9.73 -11.14 3.26
N LEU A 114 8.88 -11.70 4.12
CA LEU A 114 9.30 -12.35 5.37
C LEU A 114 10.16 -13.61 5.17
N SER A 115 10.32 -14.12 3.95
CA SER A 115 11.25 -15.23 3.68
C SER A 115 12.71 -14.79 3.76
N LYS A 116 12.97 -13.49 3.57
CA LYS A 116 14.31 -12.90 3.71
C LYS A 116 14.74 -12.69 5.16
N GLU A 117 13.80 -12.77 6.10
CA GLU A 117 14.09 -12.58 7.52
C GLU A 117 14.74 -13.82 8.16
N PRO A 118 15.77 -13.67 9.01
CA PRO A 118 16.40 -14.79 9.68
C PRO A 118 15.40 -15.61 10.50
N LYS A 119 15.44 -16.95 10.37
CA LYS A 119 14.52 -17.84 11.09
C LYS A 119 14.49 -17.57 12.60
N LYS A 120 15.65 -17.32 13.22
CA LYS A 120 15.78 -17.01 14.65
C LYS A 120 15.04 -15.71 15.04
N LEU A 121 14.96 -14.73 14.15
CA LEU A 121 14.20 -13.50 14.38
C LEU A 121 12.70 -13.80 14.31
N ARG A 122 12.27 -14.56 13.31
CA ARG A 122 10.87 -15.00 13.16
C ARG A 122 10.40 -15.83 14.35
N GLU A 123 11.24 -16.72 14.86
CA GLU A 123 10.94 -17.51 16.06
C GLU A 123 10.83 -16.64 17.32
N ARG A 124 11.67 -15.60 17.46
CA ARG A 124 11.64 -14.67 18.59
C ARG A 124 10.32 -13.92 18.69
N TYR A 125 9.81 -13.44 17.56
CA TYR A 125 8.52 -12.75 17.51
C TYR A 125 7.33 -13.71 17.51
N GLY A 126 7.55 -15.00 17.24
CA GLY A 126 6.54 -16.05 17.22
C GLY A 126 6.02 -16.35 15.81
N MET A 127 5.88 -17.65 15.50
CA MET A 127 5.39 -18.16 14.21
C MET A 127 3.85 -18.12 14.09
N HIS A 128 3.24 -17.05 14.59
CA HIS A 128 1.80 -16.81 14.52
C HIS A 128 1.54 -15.41 13.95
N ALA A 129 0.31 -15.17 13.46
CA ALA A 129 -0.08 -13.94 12.76
C ALA A 129 0.41 -12.65 13.46
N TRP A 130 0.17 -12.54 14.77
CA TRP A 130 0.58 -11.36 15.55
C TRP A 130 2.09 -11.13 15.64
N GLY A 131 2.88 -12.20 15.72
CA GLY A 131 4.33 -12.14 15.83
C GLY A 131 4.96 -11.73 14.51
N GLN A 132 4.52 -12.38 13.44
CA GLN A 132 5.02 -12.10 12.10
C GLN A 132 4.60 -10.69 11.61
N ARG A 133 3.48 -10.13 12.11
CA ARG A 133 3.10 -8.73 11.85
C ARG A 133 4.06 -7.70 12.42
N ALA A 134 4.78 -8.03 13.49
CA ALA A 134 5.75 -7.12 14.08
C ALA A 134 7.06 -7.02 13.27
N LEU A 135 7.22 -7.88 12.26
CA LEU A 135 8.33 -7.88 11.31
C LEU A 135 8.00 -7.15 10.01
N LEU A 136 6.76 -6.66 9.88
CA LEU A 136 6.28 -5.85 8.76
C LEU A 136 6.20 -4.38 9.21
#